data_AF-A0A7C5SYS5-F1
#
_entry.id   AF-A0A7C5SYS5-F1
#
_cell.length_a   1.000
_cell.length_b   1.000
_cell.length_c   1.000
_cell.angle_alpha   90.00
_cell.angle_beta   90.00
_cell.angle_gamma   90.00
#
_symmetry.space_group_name_H-M   'P 1'
#
loop_
_entity.id
_entity.type
_entity.pdbx_description
1 polymer ?
#
loop_
_entity_poly.entity_id
_entity_poly.type
_entity_poly.pdbx_seq_one_letter_code
_entity_poly.pdbx_strand_id
1 'polypeptide(L)'
;MSSVLGSFAGSINGLYFNLYLKALGYGQDFIGVLSSIPAFVVTALALALGLAAGRVGYKKLILSGMLFQAVAWIIPALFPVRSWLLTAAFVGGLG
;
A
#
# COMPACT_ATOMS: atom_id res chain seq x y z
N MET A 1 -8.44 1.42 -21.23
CA MET A 1 -9.27 0.30 -20.69
C MET A 1 -8.58 -0.44 -19.55
N SER A 2 -7.27 -0.74 -19.66
CA SER A 2 -6.45 -1.37 -18.61
C SER A 2 -6.45 -0.61 -17.26
N SER A 3 -6.37 0.72 -17.26
CA SER A 3 -6.35 1.52 -16.02
C SER A 3 -7.69 1.52 -15.26
N VAL A 4 -8.82 1.37 -15.96
CA VAL A 4 -10.15 1.32 -15.33
C VAL A 4 -10.35 0.00 -14.59
N LEU A 5 -9.97 -1.12 -15.22
CA LEU A 5 -9.96 -2.44 -14.58
C LEU A 5 -9.02 -2.47 -13.37
N GLY A 6 -7.86 -1.83 -13.47
CA GLY A 6 -6.92 -1.68 -12.36
C GLY A 6 -7.49 -0.92 -11.17
N SER A 7 -8.08 0.27 -11.40
CA SER A 7 -8.74 1.02 -10.33
C SER A 7 -9.94 0.27 -9.73
N PHE A 8 -10.69 -0.47 -10.55
CA PHE A 8 -11.83 -1.25 -10.07
C PHE A 8 -11.38 -2.40 -9.15
N ALA A 9 -10.34 -3.13 -9.56
CA ALA A 9 -9.72 -4.17 -8.74
C ALA A 9 -9.15 -3.61 -7.42
N GLY A 10 -8.53 -2.42 -7.46
CA GLY A 10 -8.03 -1.73 -6.27
C GLY A 10 -9.14 -1.35 -5.29
N SER A 11 -10.25 -0.80 -5.78
CA SER A 11 -11.42 -0.48 -4.95
C SER A 11 -12.05 -1.72 -4.30
N ILE A 12 -12.15 -2.82 -5.05
CA ILE A 12 -12.64 -4.11 -4.54
C ILE A 12 -11.69 -4.65 -3.45
N ASN A 13 -10.38 -4.59 -3.69
CA ASN A 13 -9.39 -5.04 -2.73
C ASN A 13 -9.46 -4.24 -1.42
N GLY A 14 -9.57 -2.91 -1.50
CA GLY A 14 -9.75 -2.04 -0.34
C GLY A 14 -11.03 -2.37 0.44
N LEU A 15 -12.12 -2.70 -0.26
CA LEU A 15 -13.36 -3.12 0.37
C LEU A 15 -13.18 -4.44 1.15
N TYR A 16 -12.60 -5.47 0.51
CA TYR A 16 -12.33 -6.75 1.16
C TYR A 16 -11.42 -6.61 2.36
N PHE A 17 -10.39 -5.76 2.27
CA PHE A 17 -9.46 -5.52 3.35
C PHE A 17 -10.12 -4.83 4.55
N ASN A 18 -10.97 -3.84 4.28
CA ASN A 18 -11.75 -3.17 5.33
C ASN A 18 -12.73 -4.12 6.02
N LEU A 19 -13.41 -4.98 5.24
CA LEU A 19 -14.29 -6.02 5.80
C LEU A 19 -13.51 -7.08 6.58
N TYR A 20 -12.30 -7.45 6.13
CA TYR A 20 -11.41 -8.37 6.82
C TYR A 20 -10.97 -7.81 8.19
N LEU A 21 -10.54 -6.55 8.23
CA LEU A 21 -10.16 -5.87 9.47
C LEU A 21 -11.35 -5.73 10.42
N LYS A 22 -12.54 -5.46 9.88
CA LYS A 22 -13.78 -5.39 10.67
C LYS A 22 -14.15 -6.78 11.24
N ALA A 23 -13.99 -7.85 10.46
CA ALA A 23 -14.19 -9.23 10.92
C ALA A 23 -13.19 -9.64 12.01
N LEU A 24 -11.97 -9.09 11.98
CA LEU A 24 -10.98 -9.23 13.05
C LEU A 24 -11.33 -8.46 14.34
N GLY A 25 -12.43 -7.70 14.35
CA GLY A 25 -12.84 -6.89 15.49
C GLY A 25 -12.07 -5.57 15.61
N TYR A 26 -11.32 -5.16 14.57
CA TYR A 26 -10.69 -3.84 14.57
C TYR A 26 -11.73 -2.74 14.30
N GLY A 27 -11.71 -1.72 15.16
CA GLY A 27 -12.54 -0.53 15.02
C GLY A 27 -12.19 0.28 13.78
N GLN A 28 -13.16 1.07 13.32
CA GLN A 28 -13.05 1.88 12.11
C GLN A 28 -11.89 2.90 12.19
N ASP A 29 -11.49 3.32 13.39
CA ASP A 29 -10.31 4.17 13.63
C ASP A 29 -9.01 3.50 13.15
N PHE A 30 -8.84 2.20 13.43
CA PHE A 30 -7.64 1.46 13.02
C PHE A 30 -7.59 1.29 11.50
N ILE A 31 -8.75 1.04 10.89
CA ILE A 31 -8.89 0.94 9.43
C ILE A 31 -8.53 2.27 8.76
N GLY A 32 -9.02 3.39 9.30
CA GLY A 32 -8.70 4.73 8.81
C GLY A 32 -7.20 5.01 8.87
N VAL A 33 -6.55 4.74 10.01
CA VAL A 33 -5.10 4.90 10.18
C VAL A 33 -4.34 4.05 9.16
N LEU A 34 -4.76 2.80 8.95
CA LEU A 34 -4.10 1.88 8.03
C LEU A 34 -4.21 2.32 6.57
N SER A 35 -5.33 2.94 6.17
CA SER A 35 -5.49 3.53 4.84
C SER A 35 -4.76 4.88 4.68
N SER A 36 -4.54 5.64 5.76
CA SER A 36 -3.84 6.92 5.70
C SER A 36 -2.32 6.81 5.67
N ILE A 37 -1.73 5.78 6.30
CA ILE A 37 -0.26 5.59 6.34
C ILE A 37 0.36 5.53 4.93
N PRO A 38 -0.12 4.70 3.98
CA PRO A 38 0.47 4.61 2.66
C PRO A 38 0.39 5.96 1.93
N ALA A 39 -0.76 6.64 2.00
CA ALA A 39 -0.94 7.95 1.39
C ALA A 39 0.05 8.99 1.95
N PHE A 40 0.28 8.98 3.26
CA PHE A 40 1.23 9.88 3.90
C PHE A 40 2.67 9.61 3.45
N VAL A 41 3.06 8.32 3.43
CA VAL A 41 4.39 7.87 2.99
C VAL A 41 4.63 8.24 1.52
N VAL A 42 3.66 7.98 0.64
CA VAL A 42 3.73 8.36 -0.77
C VAL A 42 3.87 9.87 -0.91
N THR A 43 3.08 10.67 -0.16
CA THR A 43 3.13 12.13 -0.28
C THR A 43 4.46 12.69 0.19
N ALA A 44 5.02 12.17 1.28
CA ALA A 44 6.32 12.55 1.80
C ALA A 44 7.47 12.17 0.85
N LEU A 45 7.39 10.99 0.22
CA LEU A 45 8.44 10.46 -0.64
C LEU A 45 8.29 10.85 -2.11
N ALA A 46 7.11 11.29 -2.57
CA ALA A 46 6.85 11.63 -3.97
C ALA A 46 7.83 12.69 -4.51
N LEU A 47 8.14 13.72 -3.70
CA LEU A 47 9.11 14.74 -4.07
C LEU A 47 10.54 14.19 -4.13
N ALA A 48 10.96 13.42 -3.11
CA ALA A 48 12.31 12.85 -3.05
C ALA A 48 12.55 11.82 -4.15
N LEU A 49 11.59 10.91 -4.38
CA LEU A 49 11.62 9.89 -5.41
C LEU A 49 11.50 10.50 -6.81
N GLY A 50 10.71 11.56 -6.99
CA GLY A 50 10.64 12.30 -8.25
C GLY A 50 11.97 12.91 -8.66
N LEU A 51 12.70 13.51 -7.70
CA LEU A 51 14.05 14.03 -7.93
C LEU A 51 15.08 12.90 -8.14
N ALA A 52 14.96 11.80 -7.40
CA ALA A 52 15.84 10.64 -7.53
C ALA A 52 15.63 9.88 -8.85
N ALA A 53 14.40 9.88 -9.39
CA ALA A 53 14.07 9.23 -10.66
C ALA A 53 14.88 9.80 -11.84
N GLY A 54 15.16 11.10 -11.81
CA GLY A 54 16.03 11.76 -12.79
C GLY A 54 17.49 11.29 -12.76
N ARG A 55 17.96 10.71 -11.64
CA ARG A 55 19.35 10.25 -11.46
C ARG A 55 19.51 8.73 -11.57
N VAL A 56 18.53 7.95 -11.14
CA VAL A 56 18.61 6.48 -11.03
C VAL A 56 17.96 5.77 -12.22
N GLY A 57 17.06 6.46 -12.93
CA GLY A 57 16.33 5.94 -14.08
C GLY A 57 14.98 5.34 -13.69
N TYR A 58 13.91 5.82 -14.34
CA TYR A 58 12.52 5.46 -14.08
C TYR A 58 12.24 3.95 -14.02
N LYS A 59 12.88 3.16 -14.89
CA LYS A 59 12.65 1.71 -14.97
C LYS A 59 13.04 0.98 -13.66
N LYS A 60 14.13 1.37 -13.01
CA LYS A 60 14.58 0.76 -11.75
C LYS A 60 13.68 1.16 -10.59
N LEU A 61 13.23 2.41 -10.58
CA LEU A 61 12.31 2.93 -9.55
C LEU A 61 10.94 2.22 -9.62
N ILE A 62 10.40 2.05 -10.83
CA ILE A 62 9.14 1.32 -11.05
C ILE A 62 9.29 -0.14 -10.60
N LEU A 63 10.38 -0.82 -10.97
CA LEU A 63 10.64 -2.20 -10.55
C LEU A 63 10.77 -2.35 -9.02
N SER A 64 11.46 -1.41 -8.35
CA SER A 64 11.53 -1.43 -6.88
C SER A 64 10.18 -1.18 -6.23
N GLY A 65 9.37 -0.26 -6.76
CA GLY A 65 8.05 0.02 -6.21
C GLY A 65 7.10 -1.18 -6.37
N MET A 66 7.12 -1.82 -7.53
CA MET A 66 6.36 -3.06 -7.77
C MET A 66 6.73 -4.18 -6.80
N LEU A 67 8.01 -4.32 -6.44
CA LEU A 67 8.46 -5.28 -5.43
C LEU A 67 7.91 -4.94 -4.03
N PHE A 68 7.99 -3.68 -3.61
CA PHE A 68 7.44 -3.25 -2.32
C PHE A 68 5.92 -3.43 -2.25
N GLN A 69 5.21 -3.12 -3.33
CA GLN A 69 3.78 -3.33 -3.44
C GLN A 69 3.41 -4.81 -3.33
N ALA A 70 4.12 -5.71 -4.02
CA ALA A 70 3.87 -7.15 -3.94
C ALA A 70 4.04 -7.68 -2.51
N VAL A 71 5.09 -7.24 -1.81
CA VAL A 71 5.34 -7.60 -0.42
C VAL A 71 4.23 -7.09 0.50
N ALA A 72 3.76 -5.87 0.29
CA ALA A 72 2.67 -5.27 1.07
C ALA A 72 1.33 -6.01 0.94
N TRP A 73 1.11 -6.73 -0.16
CA TRP A 73 -0.11 -7.54 -0.36
C TRP A 73 -0.01 -8.93 0.27
N ILE A 74 1.19 -9.48 0.38
CA ILE A 74 1.45 -10.83 0.90
C ILE A 74 1.47 -10.85 2.43
N ILE A 75 2.03 -9.81 3.06
CA ILE A 75 2.18 -9.73 4.53
C ILE A 75 0.83 -9.83 5.28
N PRO A 76 -0.23 -9.09 4.90
CA PRO A 76 -1.51 -9.13 5.60
C PRO A 76 -2.22 -10.48 5.50
N ALA A 77 -1.96 -11.23 4.42
CA ALA A 77 -2.55 -12.55 4.19
C ALA A 77 -1.91 -13.64 5.06
N LEU A 78 -0.62 -13.49 5.41
CA LEU A 78 0.12 -14.46 6.22
C LEU A 78 0.03 -14.19 7.73
N PHE A 79 0.01 -12.91 8.14
CA PHE A 79 0.06 -12.53 9.56
C PHE A 79 -0.96 -11.44 9.89
N PRO A 80 -2.18 -11.82 10.37
CA PRO A 80 -3.22 -10.87 10.74
C PRO A 80 -3.02 -10.25 12.13
N VAL A 81 -1.77 -9.88 12.44
CA VAL A 81 -1.37 -9.23 13.69
C VAL A 81 -1.28 -7.72 13.47
N ARG A 82 -1.80 -6.96 14.42
CA ARG A 82 -1.91 -5.48 14.37
C ARG A 82 -0.62 -4.78 13.92
N SER A 83 0.53 -5.20 14.45
CA SER A 83 1.83 -4.64 14.12
C SER A 83 2.28 -4.97 12.69
N TRP A 84 1.98 -6.18 12.20
CA TRP A 84 2.34 -6.63 10.85
C TRP A 84 1.55 -5.90 9.76
N LEU A 85 0.27 -5.60 10.03
CA LEU A 85 -0.58 -4.80 9.16
C LEU A 85 -0.04 -3.37 8.99
N LEU A 86 0.42 -2.75 10.09
CA LEU A 86 1.01 -1.40 10.04
C LEU A 86 2.31 -1.37 9.24
N THR A 87 3.19 -2.37 9.44
CA THR A 87 4.40 -2.49 8.61
C THR A 87 4.08 -2.75 7.14
N ALA A 88 3.06 -3.55 6.83
CA ALA A 88 2.64 -3.78 5.45
C ALA A 88 2.11 -2.49 4.78
N ALA A 89 1.32 -1.69 5.51
CA ALA A 89 0.83 -0.40 5.02
C ALA A 89 1.98 0.59 4.77
N PHE A 90 2.98 0.61 5.66
CA PHE A 90 4.16 1.46 5.49
C PHE A 90 4.99 1.03 4.27
N VAL A 91 5.25 -0.27 4.13
CA VAL A 91 5.95 -0.85 2.97
C VAL A 91 5.17 -0.64 1.68
N GLY A 92 3.84 -0.75 1.74
CA GLY A 92 2.95 -0.50 0.60
C GLY A 92 2.93 0.95 0.14
N GLY A 93 3.26 1.90 1.01
CA GLY A 93 3.43 3.31 0.62
C GLY A 93 4.79 3.62 -0.03
N LEU A 94 5.76 2.70 0.04
CA LEU A 94 7.06 2.84 -0.63
C LEU A 94 7.01 2.40 -2.11
N GLY A 95 5.96 1.66 -2.50
CA GLY A 95 5.75 1.13 -3.83
C GLY A 95 4.64 1.82 -4.58
#